data_AF-A0AAF0EBL9-F1
#
_entry.id   AF-A0AAF0EBL9-F1
#
_cell.length_a   1.000
_cell.length_b   1.000
_cell.length_c   1.000
_cell.angle_alpha   90.00
_cell.angle_beta   90.00
_cell.angle_gamma   90.00
#
_symmetry.space_group_name_H-M   'P 1'
#
loop_
_entity.id
_entity.type
_entity.pdbx_description
1 polymer ?
#
loop_
_entity_poly.entity_id
_entity_poly.type
_entity_poly.pdbx_seq_one_letter_code
_entity_poly.pdbx_strand_id
1 'polypeptide(L)'
;MSMKLTPEIAAANKERKEEAIREEWIKVMELRLVHDELQKCHRAEGENHYQVCAPIAKVYNDLLKEAKVCVVTVGGRADRQVKGYRTIDA
;
A
#
# COMPACT_ATOMS: atom_id res chain seq x y z
N MET A 1 29.48 -2.83 24.50
CA MET A 1 28.97 -1.46 24.70
C MET A 1 27.45 -1.50 24.75
N SER A 2 26.84 -1.13 25.88
CA SER A 2 25.38 -1.00 25.97
C SER A 2 24.98 0.37 25.42
N MET A 3 24.45 0.40 24.19
CA MET A 3 23.82 1.59 23.61
C MET A 3 22.57 1.90 24.43
N LYS A 4 22.69 2.81 25.38
CA LYS A 4 21.53 3.35 26.10
C LYS A 4 20.75 4.22 25.12
N LEU A 5 19.57 3.76 24.73
CA LEU A 5 18.63 4.53 23.91
C LEU A 5 18.23 5.77 24.70
N THR A 6 18.76 6.94 24.33
CA THR A 6 18.31 8.21 24.92
C THR A 6 16.89 8.51 24.45
N PRO A 7 16.04 9.12 25.30
CA PRO A 7 14.62 9.36 24.99
C PRO A 7 14.43 10.24 23.74
N GLU A 8 15.39 11.14 23.44
CA GLU A 8 15.36 12.00 22.25
C GLU A 8 15.53 11.19 20.95
N ILE A 9 16.44 10.21 20.92
CA ILE A 9 16.63 9.33 19.75
C ILE A 9 15.40 8.43 19.55
N ALA A 10 14.74 8.02 20.65
CA ALA A 10 13.49 7.27 20.58
C ALA A 10 12.35 8.10 19.97
N ALA A 11 12.23 9.39 20.33
CA ALA A 11 11.25 10.31 19.75
C ALA A 11 11.53 10.56 18.26
N ALA A 12 12.78 10.88 17.89
CA ALA A 12 13.16 11.06 16.49
C ALA A 12 12.95 9.79 15.64
N ASN A 13 13.22 8.60 16.19
CA ASN A 13 12.93 7.34 15.52
C ASN A 13 11.43 7.08 15.35
N LYS A 14 10.58 7.59 16.24
CA LYS A 14 9.12 7.48 16.12
C LYS A 14 8.61 8.36 14.98
N GLU A 15 9.05 9.62 14.91
CA GLU A 15 8.67 10.54 13.85
C GLU A 15 9.05 10.01 12.46
N ARG A 16 10.30 9.54 12.28
CA ARG A 16 10.73 8.94 11.01
C ARG A 16 9.90 7.72 10.61
N LYS A 17 9.44 6.91 11.57
CA LYS A 17 8.58 5.76 11.29
C LYS A 17 7.18 6.20 10.86
N GLU A 18 6.62 7.23 11.49
CA GLU A 18 5.32 7.77 11.13
C GLU A 18 5.31 8.43 9.75
N GLU A 19 6.42 9.07 9.36
CA GLU A 19 6.61 9.60 8.00
C GLU A 19 6.68 8.47 6.97
N ALA A 20 7.50 7.44 7.22
CA ALA A 20 7.58 6.28 6.32
C ALA A 20 6.23 5.58 6.14
N ILE A 21 5.47 5.41 7.24
CA ILE A 21 4.11 4.84 7.16
C ILE A 21 3.19 5.73 6.31
N ARG A 22 3.26 7.06 6.43
CA ARG A 22 2.47 7.97 5.60
C ARG A 22 2.77 7.80 4.11
N GLU A 23 4.05 7.69 3.74
CA GLU A 23 4.45 7.46 2.35
C GLU A 23 3.96 6.11 1.82
N GLU A 24 4.01 5.06 2.63
CA GLU A 24 3.47 3.75 2.27
C GLU A 24 1.95 3.81 2.03
N TRP A 25 1.20 4.57 2.86
CA TRP A 25 -0.22 4.79 2.65
C TRP A 25 -0.54 5.61 1.40
N ILE A 26 0.30 6.58 1.03
CA ILE A 26 0.13 7.34 -0.22
C ILE A 26 0.16 6.39 -1.41
N LYS A 27 1.12 5.45 -1.47
CA LYS A 27 1.19 4.45 -2.55
C LYS A 27 -0.02 3.52 -2.61
N VAL A 28 -0.59 3.17 -1.46
CA VAL A 28 -1.84 2.39 -1.41
C VAL A 28 -3.01 3.21 -1.94
N MET A 29 -3.08 4.51 -1.64
CA MET A 29 -4.12 5.40 -2.16
C MET A 29 -3.99 5.59 -3.67
N GLU A 30 -2.77 5.70 -4.21
CA GLU A 30 -2.53 5.73 -5.66
C GLU A 30 -3.05 4.45 -6.34
N LEU A 31 -2.72 3.29 -5.78
CA LEU A 31 -3.21 2.00 -6.29
C LEU A 31 -4.75 1.93 -6.29
N ARG A 32 -5.39 2.47 -5.25
CA ARG A 32 -6.86 2.53 -5.14
C ARG A 32 -7.49 3.39 -6.24
N LEU A 33 -6.90 4.54 -6.56
CA LEU A 33 -7.37 5.38 -7.67
C LEU A 33 -7.31 4.64 -9.01
N VAL A 34 -6.20 3.93 -9.27
CA VAL A 34 -6.04 3.14 -10.50
C VAL A 34 -7.00 1.94 -10.54
N HIS A 35 -7.25 1.30 -9.40
CA HIS A 35 -8.24 0.23 -9.30
C HIS A 35 -9.64 0.74 -9.66
N ASP A 36 -10.06 1.88 -9.10
CA ASP A 36 -11.38 2.44 -9.35
C ASP A 36 -11.54 2.83 -10.82
N GLU A 37 -10.49 3.35 -11.45
CA GLU A 37 -10.49 3.66 -12.88
C GLU A 37 -10.55 2.40 -13.75
N LEU A 38 -9.83 1.34 -13.38
CA LEU A 38 -9.91 0.04 -14.05
C LEU A 38 -11.33 -0.53 -13.96
N GLN A 39 -11.98 -0.43 -12.80
CA GLN A 39 -13.38 -0.86 -12.62
C GLN A 39 -14.34 -0.08 -13.52
N LYS A 40 -14.15 1.23 -13.69
CA LYS A 40 -14.96 2.03 -14.63
C LYS A 40 -14.75 1.58 -16.07
N CYS A 41 -13.49 1.35 -16.48
CA CYS A 41 -13.17 0.89 -17.83
C CYS A 41 -13.83 -0.47 -18.12
N HIS A 42 -13.77 -1.41 -17.17
CA HIS A 42 -14.45 -2.70 -17.28
C HIS A 42 -15.98 -2.56 -17.41
N ARG A 43 -16.59 -1.62 -16.67
CA ARG A 43 -18.04 -1.36 -16.76
C ARG A 43 -18.45 -0.67 -18.05
N ALA A 44 -17.60 0.18 -18.62
CA ALA A 44 -17.88 0.93 -19.84
C ALA A 44 -17.73 0.06 -21.10
N GLU A 45 -16.66 -0.73 -21.18
CA GLU A 45 -16.31 -1.48 -22.40
C GLU A 45 -16.96 -2.87 -22.49
N GLY A 46 -17.44 -3.43 -21.37
CA GLY A 46 -17.99 -4.78 -21.34
C GLY A 46 -16.95 -5.79 -21.84
N GLU A 47 -17.30 -6.66 -22.78
CA GLU A 47 -16.37 -7.70 -23.30
C GLU A 47 -15.13 -7.13 -24.01
N ASN A 48 -15.13 -5.87 -24.44
CA ASN A 48 -13.99 -5.25 -25.11
C ASN A 48 -12.87 -4.80 -24.14
N HIS A 49 -13.06 -4.98 -22.84
CA HIS A 49 -12.12 -4.51 -21.82
C HIS A 49 -10.70 -5.10 -21.98
N TYR A 50 -10.55 -6.26 -22.63
CA TYR A 50 -9.24 -6.91 -22.84
C TYR A 50 -8.30 -6.10 -23.72
N GLN A 51 -8.82 -5.36 -24.71
CA GLN A 51 -8.01 -4.55 -25.61
C GLN A 51 -7.87 -3.12 -25.09
N VAL A 52 -8.96 -2.56 -24.57
CA VAL A 52 -9.02 -1.13 -24.19
C VAL A 52 -8.44 -0.89 -22.79
N CYS A 53 -8.71 -1.76 -21.80
CA CYS A 53 -8.30 -1.55 -20.42
C CYS A 53 -6.92 -2.15 -20.09
N ALA A 54 -6.29 -2.85 -21.04
CA ALA A 54 -4.94 -3.43 -20.90
C ALA A 54 -3.85 -2.45 -20.37
N PRO A 55 -3.74 -1.20 -20.84
CA PRO A 55 -2.75 -0.26 -20.32
C PRO A 55 -2.99 0.09 -18.84
N ILE A 56 -4.25 0.27 -18.44
CA ILE A 56 -4.62 0.57 -17.05
C ILE A 56 -4.31 -0.64 -16.16
N ALA A 57 -4.62 -1.84 -16.64
CA ALA A 57 -4.31 -3.09 -15.93
C ALA A 57 -2.80 -3.28 -15.75
N LYS A 58 -1.97 -2.88 -16.73
CA LYS A 58 -0.50 -2.94 -16.59
C LYS A 58 -0.01 -2.02 -15.48
N VAL A 59 -0.46 -0.76 -15.47
CA VAL A 59 -0.11 0.22 -14.42
C VAL A 59 -0.56 -0.28 -13.05
N TYR A 60 -1.78 -0.81 -12.93
CA TYR A 60 -2.28 -1.40 -11.68
C TYR A 60 -1.36 -2.54 -11.19
N ASN A 61 -0.95 -3.44 -12.08
CA ASN A 61 -0.07 -4.56 -11.73
C ASN A 61 1.34 -4.13 -11.31
N ASP A 62 1.86 -3.06 -11.90
CA ASP A 62 3.18 -2.54 -11.53
C ASP A 62 3.12 -1.85 -10.16
N LEU A 63 2.11 -1.02 -9.92
CA LEU A 63 1.87 -0.40 -8.61
C LEU A 63 1.57 -1.43 -7.52
N LEU A 64 0.88 -2.53 -7.83
CA LEU A 64 0.57 -3.59 -6.87
C LEU A 64 1.84 -4.28 -6.34
N LYS A 65 2.92 -4.36 -7.14
CA LYS A 65 4.19 -4.94 -6.70
C LYS A 65 4.93 -4.02 -5.72
N GLU A 66 4.78 -2.71 -5.92
CA GLU A 66 5.47 -1.66 -5.17
C GLU A 66 4.73 -1.26 -3.89
N ALA A 67 3.39 -1.28 -3.91
CA ALA A 67 2.52 -0.93 -2.80
C ALA A 67 2.45 -2.07 -1.75
N LYS A 68 3.54 -2.25 -1.01
CA LYS A 68 3.60 -3.11 0.17
C LYS A 68 3.75 -2.23 1.40
N VAL A 69 2.71 -2.18 2.23
CA VAL A 69 2.78 -1.52 3.54
C VAL A 69 3.60 -2.42 4.47
N CYS A 70 4.72 -1.90 4.98
CA CYS A 70 5.54 -2.59 5.94
C CYS A 70 4.94 -2.34 7.32
N VAL A 71 3.91 -3.12 7.67
CA VAL A 71 3.37 -3.10 9.04
C VAL A 71 4.48 -3.59 9.97
N VAL A 72 5.13 -2.66 10.68
CA VAL A 72 6.11 -2.98 11.72
C VAL A 72 5.34 -3.62 12.88
N THR A 73 5.11 -4.93 12.81
CA THR A 73 4.54 -5.70 13.90
C THR A 73 5.56 -5.73 15.04
N VAL A 74 5.26 -5.03 16.14
CA VAL A 74 5.96 -5.23 17.40
C VAL A 74 5.56 -6.61 17.92
N GLY A 75 6.35 -7.63 17.60
CA GLY A 75 6.12 -9.02 18.04
C GLY A 75 5.90 -9.98 16.88
N GLY A 76 6.83 -10.93 16.74
CA GLY A 76 6.95 -11.80 15.59
C GLY A 76 5.74 -12.70 15.32
N ARG A 77 5.30 -12.66 14.06
CA ARG A 77 4.89 -13.80 13.25
C ARG A 77 4.76 -13.27 11.82
N ALA A 78 5.85 -13.41 11.08
CA ALA A 78 5.88 -13.17 9.64
C ALA A 78 5.07 -14.27 8.93
N ASP A 79 3.77 -14.27 9.11
CA ASP A 79 2.84 -15.05 8.31
C ASP A 79 1.43 -14.62 8.69
N ARG A 80 0.78 -13.91 7.77
CA ARG A 80 -0.64 -13.98 7.44
C ARG A 80 -1.08 -12.70 6.77
N GLN A 81 -0.64 -12.55 5.52
CA GLN A 81 -1.30 -11.74 4.52
C GLN A 81 -1.32 -10.24 4.85
N VAL A 82 -1.23 -9.43 3.82
CA VAL A 82 -1.96 -8.17 3.82
C VAL A 82 -3.44 -8.58 3.95
N LYS A 83 -3.92 -8.84 5.18
CA LYS A 83 -5.31 -9.22 5.42
C LYS A 83 -6.11 -7.94 5.29
N GLY A 84 -6.40 -7.63 4.03
CA GLY A 84 -6.99 -6.39 3.57
C GLY A 84 -5.94 -5.27 3.45
N TYR A 85 -6.01 -4.32 2.52
CA TYR A 85 -7.23 -3.53 2.29
C TYR A 85 -8.16 -3.70 3.50
N ARG A 86 -7.67 -3.36 4.70
CA ARG A 86 -8.52 -3.29 5.89
C ARG A 86 -9.50 -2.19 5.54
N THR A 87 -10.61 -2.61 4.91
CA THR A 87 -11.90 -1.93 4.83
C THR A 87 -11.80 -0.49 5.30
N ILE A 88 -11.38 0.41 4.41
CA ILE A 88 -11.77 1.82 4.56
C ILE A 88 -13.22 1.97 4.06
N ASP A 89 -13.80 0.93 3.43
CA ASP A 89 -15.18 0.92 2.91
C ASP A 89 -16.01 -0.29 3.40
N ALA A 90 -16.06 -0.50 4.72
CA ALA A 90 -17.14 -1.30 5.34
C ALA A 90 -17.49 -0.76 6.72
#